data_AF-X8JT96-F1
#
_entry.id   AF-X8JT96-F1
#
_cell.length_a   1.000
_cell.length_b   1.000
_cell.length_c   1.000
_cell.angle_alpha   90.00
_cell.angle_beta   90.00
_cell.angle_gamma   90.00
#
_symmetry.space_group_name_H-M   'P 1'
#
loop_
_entity.id
_entity.type
_entity.pdbx_description
1 polymer ?
#
loop_
_entity_poly.entity_id
_entity_poly.type
_entity_poly.pdbx_seq_one_letter_code
_entity_poly.pdbx_strand_id
1 'polypeptide(L)'
;MLFSLISAHLVDSFAKYAAGSGISEIKCIIGGFVMKGYLGLSTLMIKSLTLPLVIASGLNVGKEGPSVHVACCVGNVVGRMFSRFSRSEGKMREILTAASAAGVAVAFGSPIGGVMFSIEEMSSSFSIKTMWRSFFCALVATGTLSAMNPFRTGKLVLFQVTYDRDWHFFEIIFFVIIGIFGGLYGVLVVKFNLQVAAFRRKHLVGYGVEEAVFLATVTAIKAWGILFKECEGGGDYDNLCQSWAQWPMANSLFLATVVRIVLVTISYGCKVPAGIFVPSMAIGATFGRMIGIIVKAMYTTFPTSSFFSSCRPDLPCITPGTYALLGAAAALSGIMRITVTVVVIMFELTGALTYILPTMIVILVTKAVGDCFEATGIADEMIRFNGYPYLERDDHAFNIPVSQVMQKELHTMSVTNMTLHEVEEKLEHTSVQGFPIVSTDPQRILMGYIGRTELRYAKLEEREKFIQIATDTDAVREQAGVEEDDHAGITPLAASTDTMHFGPWVNQTPLCVAPQLPLEIVMDLFKRMGPRVILVEYQGSLAGLITVKDVLRVMVSSEHAHPASRSVWDNQGELDALLEEAWLWVGNRWRNMLAMGRRIIRR
;
A
#
# COMPACT_ATOMS: atom_id res chain seq x y z
N MET A 1 -22.33 -10.49 -14.26
CA MET A 1 -23.23 -9.37 -13.90
C MET A 1 -23.78 -9.49 -12.49
N LEU A 2 -24.64 -10.48 -12.19
CA LEU A 2 -25.27 -10.63 -10.86
C LEU A 2 -24.27 -10.61 -9.70
N PHE A 3 -23.16 -11.36 -9.80
CA PHE A 3 -22.14 -11.37 -8.75
C PHE A 3 -21.44 -10.02 -8.55
N SER A 4 -21.25 -9.23 -9.62
CA SER A 4 -20.68 -7.89 -9.52
C SER A 4 -21.65 -6.92 -8.82
N LEU A 5 -22.95 -7.00 -9.15
CA LEU A 5 -24.00 -6.20 -8.52
C LEU A 5 -24.08 -6.48 -7.02
N ILE A 6 -24.18 -7.75 -6.62
CA ILE A 6 -24.27 -8.15 -5.21
C ILE A 6 -23.02 -7.68 -4.45
N SER A 7 -21.84 -7.91 -5.03
CA SER A 7 -20.57 -7.52 -4.42
C SER A 7 -20.47 -6.00 -4.19
N ALA A 8 -20.74 -5.21 -5.23
CA ALA A 8 -20.69 -3.75 -5.15
C ALA A 8 -21.73 -3.19 -4.16
N HIS A 9 -22.94 -3.75 -4.14
CA HIS A 9 -23.99 -3.34 -3.21
C HIS A 9 -23.63 -3.63 -1.75
N LEU A 10 -23.05 -4.81 -1.47
CA LEU A 10 -22.58 -5.18 -0.13
C LEU A 10 -21.47 -4.26 0.38
N VAL A 11 -20.52 -3.92 -0.50
CA VAL A 11 -19.41 -3.01 -0.17
C VAL A 11 -19.92 -1.60 0.11
N ASP A 12 -20.80 -1.07 -0.73
CA ASP A 12 -21.31 0.30 -0.57
C ASP A 12 -22.22 0.45 0.66
N SER A 13 -23.04 -0.57 0.97
CA SER A 13 -24.01 -0.54 2.07
C SER A 13 -23.40 -0.85 3.44
N PHE A 14 -22.53 -1.88 3.54
CA PHE A 14 -22.09 -2.39 4.85
C PHE A 14 -20.66 -1.98 5.22
N ALA A 15 -19.73 -1.90 4.26
CA ALA A 15 -18.32 -1.63 4.55
C ALA A 15 -17.61 -0.95 3.38
N LYS A 16 -17.71 0.38 3.29
CA LYS A 16 -17.08 1.18 2.23
C LYS A 16 -15.55 1.00 2.17
N TYR A 17 -14.91 0.76 3.32
CA TYR A 17 -13.47 0.46 3.42
C TYR A 17 -13.06 -0.90 2.82
N ALA A 18 -14.01 -1.76 2.44
CA ALA A 18 -13.72 -3.01 1.77
C ALA A 18 -13.36 -2.83 0.28
N ALA A 19 -13.69 -1.68 -0.33
CA ALA A 19 -13.36 -1.39 -1.73
C ALA A 19 -11.84 -1.33 -1.98
N GLY A 20 -11.43 -1.58 -3.22
CA GLY A 20 -10.04 -1.50 -3.67
C GLY A 20 -9.13 -2.61 -3.11
N SER A 21 -7.82 -2.44 -3.31
CA SER A 21 -6.81 -3.42 -2.90
C SER A 21 -6.61 -3.39 -1.39
N GLY A 22 -6.38 -2.19 -0.87
CA GLY A 22 -6.16 -1.92 0.55
C GLY A 22 -4.70 -1.84 1.00
N ILE A 23 -3.76 -2.01 0.07
CA ILE A 23 -2.31 -1.99 0.33
C ILE A 23 -1.83 -0.60 0.75
N SER A 24 -2.22 0.44 0.03
CA SER A 24 -1.86 1.85 0.31
C SER A 24 -2.25 2.27 1.72
N GLU A 25 -3.46 1.90 2.15
CA GLU A 25 -3.98 2.22 3.47
C GLU A 25 -3.26 1.44 4.57
N ILE A 26 -2.95 0.15 4.34
CA ILE A 26 -2.17 -0.66 5.28
C ILE A 26 -0.76 -0.10 5.43
N LYS A 27 -0.11 0.28 4.32
CA LYS A 27 1.20 0.94 4.31
C LYS A 27 1.18 2.22 5.17
N CYS A 28 0.12 3.01 5.06
CA CYS A 28 -0.11 4.17 5.94
C CYS A 28 -0.28 3.78 7.42
N ILE A 29 -1.05 2.72 7.72
CA ILE A 29 -1.28 2.25 9.10
C ILE A 29 0.00 1.74 9.75
N ILE A 30 0.81 0.97 9.02
CA ILE A 30 2.13 0.49 9.47
C ILE A 30 3.09 1.67 9.64
N GLY A 31 3.08 2.63 8.70
CA GLY A 31 3.84 3.89 8.80
C GLY A 31 3.41 4.80 9.95
N GLY A 32 2.22 4.55 10.50
CA GLY A 32 1.80 5.06 11.80
C GLY A 32 0.53 5.91 11.81
N PHE A 33 -0.13 6.03 10.66
CA PHE A 33 -1.40 6.73 10.52
C PHE A 33 -2.59 5.83 10.87
N VAL A 34 -3.31 6.15 11.94
CA VAL A 34 -4.41 5.30 12.43
C VAL A 34 -5.72 5.62 11.73
N MET A 35 -6.20 4.70 10.87
CA MET A 35 -7.52 4.76 10.24
C MET A 35 -8.54 3.92 11.05
N LYS A 36 -9.51 4.58 11.70
CA LYS A 36 -10.52 3.90 12.51
C LYS A 36 -11.49 3.10 11.64
N GLY A 37 -11.73 1.84 12.02
CA GLY A 37 -12.70 0.95 11.34
C GLY A 37 -12.18 0.26 10.09
N TYR A 38 -11.02 0.67 9.55
CA TYR A 38 -10.44 0.08 8.34
C TYR A 38 -10.13 -1.42 8.54
N LEU A 39 -9.38 -1.75 9.59
CA LEU A 39 -9.04 -3.14 9.97
C LEU A 39 -10.11 -3.83 10.85
N GLY A 40 -11.37 -3.39 10.74
CA GLY A 40 -12.48 -3.89 11.57
C GLY A 40 -13.02 -5.26 11.14
N LEU A 41 -13.78 -5.91 12.03
CA LEU A 41 -14.44 -7.19 11.74
C LEU A 41 -15.47 -7.07 10.61
N SER A 42 -16.19 -5.95 10.52
CA SER A 42 -17.14 -5.71 9.41
C SER A 42 -16.44 -5.68 8.06
N THR A 43 -15.29 -5.01 7.95
CA THR A 43 -14.48 -4.99 6.73
C THR A 43 -13.96 -6.38 6.40
N LEU A 44 -13.49 -7.15 7.40
CA LEU A 44 -13.04 -8.52 7.23
C LEU A 44 -14.13 -9.41 6.61
N MET A 45 -15.33 -9.41 7.20
CA MET A 45 -16.44 -10.26 6.75
C MET A 45 -16.91 -9.88 5.35
N ILE A 46 -17.16 -8.59 5.09
CA ILE A 46 -17.64 -8.12 3.80
C ILE A 46 -16.59 -8.37 2.71
N LYS A 47 -15.31 -8.04 2.96
CA LYS A 47 -14.25 -8.24 1.95
C LYS A 47 -14.01 -9.72 1.65
N SER A 48 -14.06 -10.59 2.66
CA SER A 48 -13.91 -12.05 2.48
C SER A 48 -15.07 -12.66 1.68
N LEU A 49 -16.30 -12.17 1.86
CA LEU A 49 -17.48 -12.64 1.11
C LEU A 49 -17.51 -12.10 -0.32
N THR A 50 -17.18 -10.82 -0.49
CA THR A 50 -17.33 -10.12 -1.77
C THR A 50 -16.19 -10.41 -2.74
N LEU A 51 -14.97 -10.67 -2.26
CA LEU A 51 -13.82 -10.94 -3.11
C LEU A 51 -14.03 -12.15 -4.07
N PRO A 52 -14.49 -13.33 -3.61
CA PRO A 52 -14.84 -14.44 -4.51
C PRO A 52 -15.92 -14.08 -5.54
N LEU A 53 -16.92 -13.30 -5.14
CA LEU A 53 -17.99 -12.85 -6.04
C LEU A 53 -17.46 -11.93 -7.15
N VAL A 54 -16.52 -11.02 -6.83
CA VAL A 54 -15.87 -10.18 -7.84
C VAL A 54 -15.10 -11.02 -8.85
N ILE A 55 -14.29 -11.98 -8.38
CA ILE A 55 -13.50 -12.85 -9.26
C ILE A 55 -14.43 -13.69 -10.14
N ALA A 56 -15.48 -14.28 -9.56
CA ALA A 56 -16.49 -15.04 -10.29
C ALA A 56 -17.29 -14.19 -11.31
N SER A 57 -17.33 -12.87 -11.12
CA SER A 57 -18.02 -11.97 -12.05
C SER A 57 -17.30 -11.76 -13.39
N GLY A 58 -16.03 -12.20 -13.51
CA GLY A 58 -15.22 -12.02 -14.72
C GLY A 58 -14.69 -10.60 -14.91
N LEU A 59 -14.69 -9.78 -13.85
CA LEU A 59 -14.02 -8.49 -13.86
C LEU A 59 -12.50 -8.71 -13.91
N ASN A 60 -11.78 -7.87 -14.65
CA ASN A 60 -10.32 -8.03 -14.84
C ASN A 60 -9.54 -7.50 -13.62
N VAL A 61 -9.72 -8.16 -12.49
CA VAL A 61 -9.14 -7.83 -11.18
C VAL A 61 -8.60 -9.09 -10.50
N GLY A 62 -7.62 -8.91 -9.61
CA GLY A 62 -6.96 -9.98 -8.87
C GLY A 62 -7.34 -10.04 -7.40
N LYS A 63 -7.06 -11.19 -6.76
CA LYS A 63 -7.31 -11.43 -5.33
C LYS A 63 -6.16 -11.05 -4.40
N GLU A 64 -4.95 -10.98 -4.94
CA GLU A 64 -3.72 -10.96 -4.12
C GLU A 64 -3.53 -9.68 -3.32
N GLY A 65 -4.00 -8.54 -3.82
CA GLY A 65 -3.98 -7.29 -3.05
C GLY A 65 -4.98 -7.34 -1.88
N PRO A 66 -6.27 -7.59 -2.15
CA PRO A 66 -7.28 -7.79 -1.12
C PRO A 66 -6.98 -8.85 -0.06
N SER A 67 -6.27 -9.94 -0.40
CA SER A 67 -5.92 -10.99 0.56
C SER A 67 -4.92 -10.50 1.61
N VAL A 68 -4.00 -9.59 1.26
CA VAL A 68 -3.12 -8.93 2.24
C VAL A 68 -3.93 -8.12 3.24
N HIS A 69 -4.94 -7.38 2.76
CA HIS A 69 -5.82 -6.63 3.64
C HIS A 69 -6.64 -7.55 4.55
N VAL A 70 -7.23 -8.61 4.01
CA VAL A 70 -7.94 -9.62 4.80
C VAL A 70 -7.02 -10.21 5.89
N ALA A 71 -5.77 -10.55 5.56
CA ALA A 71 -4.81 -11.06 6.54
C ALA A 71 -4.49 -10.03 7.65
N CYS A 72 -4.27 -8.77 7.30
CA CYS A 72 -4.07 -7.70 8.29
C CYS A 72 -5.30 -7.47 9.17
N CYS A 73 -6.52 -7.58 8.63
CA CYS A 73 -7.75 -7.52 9.40
C CYS A 73 -7.84 -8.67 10.41
N VAL A 74 -7.51 -9.90 10.00
CA VAL A 74 -7.42 -11.05 10.92
C VAL A 74 -6.37 -10.79 12.00
N GLY A 75 -5.19 -10.31 11.62
CA GLY A 75 -4.12 -9.94 12.57
C GLY A 75 -4.56 -8.90 13.59
N ASN A 76 -5.29 -7.86 13.17
CA ASN A 76 -5.83 -6.84 14.08
C ASN A 76 -6.93 -7.37 14.99
N VAL A 77 -7.91 -8.12 14.45
CA VAL A 77 -9.02 -8.68 15.24
C VAL A 77 -8.49 -9.66 16.29
N VAL A 78 -7.59 -10.56 15.88
CA VAL A 78 -6.98 -11.53 16.79
C VAL A 78 -6.05 -10.84 17.79
N GLY A 79 -5.21 -9.90 17.33
CA GLY A 79 -4.30 -9.15 18.19
C GLY A 79 -5.04 -8.36 19.28
N ARG A 80 -6.21 -7.79 18.98
CA ARG A 80 -7.02 -7.04 19.95
C ARG A 80 -7.62 -7.92 21.06
N MET A 81 -7.77 -9.23 20.83
CA MET A 81 -8.21 -10.15 21.89
C MET A 81 -7.18 -10.28 23.02
N PHE A 82 -5.92 -9.92 22.76
CA PHE A 82 -4.84 -9.98 23.74
C PHE A 82 -4.48 -8.58 24.25
N SER A 83 -4.62 -8.37 25.55
CA SER A 83 -4.36 -7.08 26.22
C SER A 83 -2.94 -6.54 25.98
N ARG A 84 -1.95 -7.42 25.85
CA ARG A 84 -0.54 -7.09 25.55
C ARG A 84 -0.37 -6.33 24.23
N PHE A 85 -1.13 -6.68 23.21
CA PHE A 85 -1.05 -6.06 21.88
C PHE A 85 -2.05 -4.92 21.74
N SER A 86 -3.25 -5.06 22.30
CA SER A 86 -4.27 -4.01 22.32
C SER A 86 -3.79 -2.71 23.01
N ARG A 87 -2.98 -2.82 24.07
CA ARG A 87 -2.42 -1.65 24.78
C ARG A 87 -1.24 -0.97 24.07
N SER A 88 -0.62 -1.62 23.07
CA SER A 88 0.61 -1.13 22.44
C SER A 88 0.49 -1.11 20.92
N GLU A 89 0.28 0.08 20.38
CA GLU A 89 0.19 0.32 18.93
C GLU A 89 1.46 -0.12 18.19
N GLY A 90 2.65 0.04 18.78
CA GLY A 90 3.91 -0.42 18.20
C GLY A 90 3.96 -1.94 18.02
N LYS A 91 3.56 -2.70 19.04
CA LYS A 91 3.49 -4.17 18.93
C LYS A 91 2.36 -4.62 18.01
N MET A 92 1.24 -3.88 17.95
CA MET A 92 0.18 -4.14 16.98
C MET A 92 0.71 -3.98 15.55
N ARG A 93 1.49 -2.94 15.26
CA ARG A 93 2.14 -2.76 13.94
C ARG A 93 3.05 -3.92 13.58
N GLU A 94 3.83 -4.47 14.52
CA GLU A 94 4.62 -5.70 14.28
C GLU A 94 3.73 -6.89 13.85
N ILE A 95 2.55 -7.05 14.46
CA ILE A 95 1.58 -8.08 14.05
C ILE A 95 1.03 -7.81 12.65
N LEU A 96 0.69 -6.55 12.33
CA LEU A 96 0.18 -6.18 11.01
C LEU A 96 1.22 -6.45 9.91
N THR A 97 2.49 -6.16 10.18
CA THR A 97 3.62 -6.44 9.30
C THR A 97 3.84 -7.94 9.09
N ALA A 98 3.65 -8.77 10.13
CA ALA A 98 3.70 -10.23 10.00
C ALA A 98 2.48 -10.79 9.25
N ALA A 99 1.31 -10.22 9.50
CA ALA A 99 0.07 -10.62 8.84
C ALA A 99 0.07 -10.23 7.35
N SER A 100 0.64 -9.09 6.96
CA SER A 100 0.78 -8.71 5.56
C SER A 100 1.70 -9.68 4.82
N ALA A 101 2.82 -10.08 5.45
CA ALA A 101 3.73 -11.10 4.91
C ALA A 101 3.03 -12.45 4.72
N ALA A 102 2.26 -12.90 5.70
CA ALA A 102 1.46 -14.12 5.60
C ALA A 102 0.37 -14.03 4.52
N GLY A 103 -0.27 -12.87 4.36
CA GLY A 103 -1.26 -12.63 3.32
C GLY A 103 -0.69 -12.75 1.90
N VAL A 104 0.53 -12.22 1.67
CA VAL A 104 1.26 -12.40 0.41
C VAL A 104 1.75 -13.84 0.25
N ALA A 105 2.23 -14.47 1.31
CA ALA A 105 2.67 -15.86 1.27
C ALA A 105 1.55 -16.82 0.87
N VAL A 106 0.34 -16.62 1.39
CA VAL A 106 -0.85 -17.41 1.01
C VAL A 106 -1.35 -17.05 -0.39
N ALA A 107 -1.24 -15.78 -0.78
CA ALA A 107 -1.62 -15.31 -2.12
C ALA A 107 -0.82 -15.99 -3.23
N PHE A 108 0.51 -16.01 -3.08
CA PHE A 108 1.45 -16.51 -4.08
C PHE A 108 2.01 -17.90 -3.78
N GLY A 109 1.72 -18.50 -2.61
CA GLY A 109 2.37 -19.75 -2.19
C GLY A 109 3.88 -19.59 -1.96
N SER A 110 4.31 -18.39 -1.58
CA SER A 110 5.73 -17.97 -1.54
C SER A 110 6.05 -17.37 -0.17
N PRO A 111 6.50 -18.16 0.82
CA PRO A 111 6.73 -17.69 2.18
C PRO A 111 7.91 -16.71 2.28
N ILE A 112 9.00 -16.94 1.54
CA ILE A 112 10.14 -16.00 1.54
C ILE A 112 9.73 -14.73 0.80
N GLY A 113 9.06 -14.87 -0.35
CA GLY A 113 8.55 -13.73 -1.13
C GLY A 113 7.59 -12.86 -0.32
N GLY A 114 6.73 -13.44 0.51
CA GLY A 114 5.83 -12.69 1.39
C GLY A 114 6.54 -11.84 2.44
N VAL A 115 7.60 -12.36 3.05
CA VAL A 115 8.41 -11.58 4.01
C VAL A 115 9.19 -10.48 3.31
N MET A 116 9.79 -10.78 2.15
CA MET A 116 10.49 -9.79 1.34
C MET A 116 9.55 -8.67 0.90
N PHE A 117 8.32 -8.99 0.52
CA PHE A 117 7.30 -7.99 0.19
C PHE A 117 7.02 -7.06 1.37
N SER A 118 6.90 -7.60 2.58
CA SER A 118 6.64 -6.79 3.77
C SER A 118 7.79 -5.83 4.10
N ILE A 119 9.03 -6.24 3.83
CA ILE A 119 10.22 -5.40 3.96
C ILE A 119 10.29 -4.36 2.84
N GLU A 120 10.12 -4.79 1.60
CA GLU A 120 10.33 -3.95 0.41
C GLU A 120 9.17 -2.98 0.18
N GLU A 121 7.93 -3.33 0.50
CA GLU A 121 6.74 -2.50 0.19
C GLU A 121 6.04 -1.94 1.44
N MET A 122 5.97 -2.68 2.54
CA MET A 122 5.03 -2.35 3.64
C MET A 122 5.64 -1.55 4.81
N SER A 123 6.88 -1.84 5.21
CA SER A 123 7.47 -1.27 6.44
C SER A 123 8.80 -0.56 6.17
N SER A 124 8.95 0.69 6.58
CA SER A 124 10.23 1.44 6.46
C SER A 124 11.30 0.97 7.44
N SER A 125 10.90 0.52 8.64
CA SER A 125 11.79 -0.03 9.65
C SER A 125 11.41 -1.48 9.92
N PHE A 126 12.40 -2.38 9.91
CA PHE A 126 12.15 -3.80 10.08
C PHE A 126 13.17 -4.41 11.04
N SER A 127 12.73 -4.70 12.27
CA SER A 127 13.56 -5.38 13.25
C SER A 127 13.78 -6.84 12.84
N ILE A 128 14.99 -7.36 13.07
CA ILE A 128 15.31 -8.77 12.84
C ILE A 128 14.41 -9.72 13.63
N LYS A 129 13.91 -9.30 14.81
CA LYS A 129 12.95 -10.08 15.60
C LYS A 129 11.59 -10.20 14.88
N THR A 130 11.14 -9.11 14.28
CA THR A 130 9.90 -9.08 13.49
C THR A 130 10.05 -9.88 12.20
N MET A 131 11.25 -9.91 11.61
CA MET A 131 11.58 -10.77 10.46
C MET A 131 11.34 -12.24 10.74
N TRP A 132 11.95 -12.78 11.79
CA TRP A 132 11.79 -14.18 12.15
C TRP A 132 10.34 -14.55 12.48
N ARG A 133 9.62 -13.67 13.17
CA ARG A 133 8.18 -13.87 13.47
C ARG A 133 7.33 -13.87 12.21
N SER A 134 7.60 -12.94 11.28
CA SER A 134 6.89 -12.85 10.00
C SER A 134 7.15 -14.07 9.13
N PHE A 135 8.40 -14.54 9.09
CA PHE A 135 8.78 -15.74 8.38
C PHE A 135 8.12 -17.00 8.94
N PHE A 136 8.12 -17.18 10.26
CA PHE A 136 7.41 -18.28 10.91
C PHE A 136 5.91 -18.24 10.61
N CYS A 137 5.29 -17.05 10.68
CA CYS A 137 3.88 -16.87 10.35
C CYS A 137 3.58 -17.22 8.88
N ALA A 138 4.40 -16.76 7.95
CA ALA A 138 4.27 -17.05 6.52
C ALA A 138 4.45 -18.55 6.20
N LEU A 139 5.40 -19.22 6.86
CA LEU A 139 5.61 -20.67 6.73
C LEU A 139 4.40 -21.46 7.23
N VAL A 140 3.88 -21.13 8.41
CA VAL A 140 2.69 -21.79 8.96
C VAL A 140 1.48 -21.56 8.06
N ALA A 141 1.29 -20.34 7.56
CA ALA A 141 0.19 -20.01 6.65
C ALA A 141 0.29 -20.79 5.33
N THR A 142 1.48 -20.85 4.73
CA THR A 142 1.72 -21.60 3.48
C THR A 142 1.61 -23.11 3.69
N GLY A 143 2.14 -23.64 4.80
CA GLY A 143 1.99 -25.05 5.17
C GLY A 143 0.53 -25.44 5.42
N THR A 144 -0.26 -24.55 6.02
CA THR A 144 -1.72 -24.75 6.17
C THR A 144 -2.41 -24.79 4.81
N LEU A 145 -2.07 -23.88 3.91
CA LEU A 145 -2.59 -23.88 2.54
C LEU A 145 -2.22 -25.18 1.79
N SER A 146 -0.99 -25.64 1.95
CA SER A 146 -0.51 -26.91 1.40
C SER A 146 -1.28 -28.11 1.95
N ALA A 147 -1.55 -28.14 3.25
CA ALA A 147 -2.28 -29.22 3.90
C ALA A 147 -3.76 -29.24 3.50
N MET A 148 -4.38 -28.07 3.32
CA MET A 148 -5.76 -27.97 2.85
C MET A 148 -5.91 -28.42 1.39
N ASN A 149 -4.86 -28.28 0.57
CA ASN A 149 -4.82 -28.66 -0.85
C ASN A 149 -6.11 -28.31 -1.62
N PRO A 150 -6.50 -27.02 -1.69
CA PRO A 150 -7.82 -26.61 -2.20
C PRO A 150 -8.03 -27.01 -3.66
N PHE A 151 -6.97 -27.10 -4.46
CA PHE A 151 -7.05 -27.50 -5.87
C PHE A 151 -7.01 -29.01 -6.09
N ARG A 152 -6.70 -29.80 -5.06
CA ARG A 152 -6.47 -31.25 -5.14
C ARG A 152 -5.39 -31.68 -6.14
N THR A 153 -4.57 -30.74 -6.62
CA THR A 153 -3.48 -30.98 -7.57
C THR A 153 -2.12 -31.14 -6.89
N GLY A 154 -2.03 -30.86 -5.58
CA GLY A 154 -0.76 -30.83 -4.85
C GLY A 154 0.08 -29.56 -5.11
N LYS A 155 -0.38 -28.65 -5.99
CA LYS A 155 0.25 -27.34 -6.21
C LYS A 155 -0.31 -26.32 -5.22
N LEU A 156 0.57 -25.45 -4.70
CA LEU A 156 0.17 -24.39 -3.75
C LEU A 156 -0.65 -23.30 -4.44
N VAL A 157 -0.28 -22.97 -5.67
CA VAL A 157 -1.00 -22.01 -6.51
C VAL A 157 -1.11 -22.49 -7.94
N LEU A 158 -2.12 -21.97 -8.66
CA LEU A 158 -2.44 -22.40 -10.03
C LEU A 158 -1.33 -22.06 -11.04
N PHE A 159 -0.52 -21.04 -10.78
CA PHE A 159 0.54 -20.56 -11.68
C PHE A 159 1.90 -21.20 -11.43
N GLN A 160 1.99 -22.26 -10.62
CA GLN A 160 3.24 -22.97 -10.38
C GLN A 160 3.65 -23.78 -11.64
N VAL A 161 4.76 -23.38 -12.26
CA VAL A 161 5.30 -23.97 -13.50
C VAL A 161 6.77 -24.29 -13.34
N THR A 162 7.18 -25.53 -13.62
CA THR A 162 8.58 -25.97 -13.55
C THR A 162 9.23 -25.89 -14.92
N TYR A 163 10.36 -25.18 -15.01
CA TYR A 163 11.17 -25.09 -16.23
C TYR A 163 12.57 -25.66 -15.98
N ASP A 164 12.86 -26.81 -16.59
CA ASP A 164 14.13 -27.52 -16.41
C ASP A 164 15.13 -27.27 -17.55
N ARG A 165 15.02 -26.12 -18.24
CA ARG A 165 15.85 -25.78 -19.40
C ARG A 165 16.74 -24.58 -19.12
N ASP A 166 17.97 -24.64 -19.61
CA ASP A 166 18.90 -23.52 -19.57
C ASP A 166 18.51 -22.43 -20.59
N TRP A 167 18.90 -21.20 -20.32
CA TRP A 167 18.76 -20.06 -21.22
C TRP A 167 20.11 -19.76 -21.90
N HIS A 168 20.06 -19.11 -23.05
CA HIS A 168 21.23 -18.78 -23.86
C HIS A 168 21.55 -17.27 -23.82
N PHE A 169 22.83 -16.91 -23.97
CA PHE A 169 23.27 -15.50 -23.92
C PHE A 169 22.61 -14.59 -24.96
N PHE A 170 22.27 -15.09 -26.15
CA PHE A 170 21.60 -14.30 -27.18
C PHE A 170 20.20 -13.84 -26.74
N GLU A 171 19.57 -14.54 -25.80
CA GLU A 171 18.23 -14.23 -25.29
C GLU A 171 18.19 -12.94 -24.48
N ILE A 172 19.34 -12.47 -23.97
CA ILE A 172 19.47 -11.24 -23.19
C ILE A 172 18.91 -10.03 -23.95
N ILE A 173 19.09 -9.96 -25.27
CA ILE A 173 18.57 -8.85 -26.09
C ILE A 173 17.04 -8.78 -25.97
N PHE A 174 16.37 -9.92 -26.00
CA PHE A 174 14.91 -9.99 -25.87
C PHE A 174 14.46 -9.77 -24.43
N PHE A 175 15.26 -10.18 -23.44
CA PHE A 175 15.01 -9.89 -22.03
C PHE A 175 15.04 -8.38 -21.77
N VAL A 176 15.99 -7.65 -22.36
CA VAL A 176 16.04 -6.19 -22.28
C VAL A 176 14.78 -5.56 -22.89
N ILE A 177 14.31 -6.03 -24.05
CA ILE A 177 13.06 -5.54 -24.67
C ILE A 177 11.85 -5.76 -23.75
N ILE A 178 11.76 -6.93 -23.11
CA ILE A 178 10.71 -7.23 -22.13
C ILE A 178 10.80 -6.29 -20.92
N GLY A 179 12.00 -6.01 -20.43
CA GLY A 179 12.22 -5.07 -19.34
C GLY A 179 11.80 -3.64 -19.69
N ILE A 180 12.14 -3.16 -20.89
CA ILE A 180 11.73 -1.83 -21.37
C ILE A 180 10.20 -1.73 -21.42
N PHE A 181 9.54 -2.76 -21.95
CA PHE A 181 8.07 -2.83 -21.96
C PHE A 181 7.50 -2.78 -20.53
N GLY A 182 8.05 -3.55 -19.59
CA GLY A 182 7.59 -3.57 -18.20
C GLY A 182 7.65 -2.19 -17.54
N GLY A 183 8.75 -1.45 -17.76
CA GLY A 183 8.94 -0.11 -17.22
C GLY A 183 7.94 0.89 -17.82
N LEU A 184 7.82 0.93 -19.16
CA LEU A 184 6.87 1.80 -19.85
C LEU A 184 5.41 1.49 -19.50
N TYR A 185 5.07 0.21 -19.40
CA TYR A 185 3.75 -0.26 -18.96
C TYR A 185 3.43 0.22 -17.55
N GLY A 186 4.38 0.11 -16.62
CA GLY A 186 4.24 0.59 -15.25
C GLY A 186 3.90 2.08 -15.19
N VAL A 187 4.71 2.91 -15.86
CA VAL A 187 4.49 4.36 -15.97
C VAL A 187 3.09 4.63 -16.54
N LEU A 188 2.77 4.04 -17.70
CA LEU A 188 1.51 4.25 -18.41
C LEU A 188 0.29 3.90 -17.56
N VAL A 189 0.27 2.73 -16.91
CA VAL A 189 -0.89 2.29 -16.13
C VAL A 189 -1.09 3.15 -14.90
N VAL A 190 0.00 3.53 -14.21
CA VAL A 190 -0.08 4.45 -13.08
C VAL A 190 -0.65 5.80 -13.54
N LYS A 191 -0.17 6.34 -14.67
CA LYS A 191 -0.69 7.58 -15.30
C LYS A 191 -2.19 7.56 -15.48
N PHE A 192 -2.65 6.60 -16.26
CA PHE A 192 -4.05 6.53 -16.63
C PHE A 192 -4.94 6.14 -15.44
N ASN A 193 -4.45 5.35 -14.50
CA ASN A 193 -5.23 4.98 -13.33
C ASN A 193 -5.53 6.20 -12.45
N LEU A 194 -4.55 7.09 -12.23
CA LEU A 194 -4.77 8.34 -11.48
C LEU A 194 -5.77 9.26 -12.20
N GLN A 195 -5.66 9.41 -13.53
CA GLN A 195 -6.62 10.19 -14.32
C GLN A 195 -8.05 9.63 -14.21
N VAL A 196 -8.21 8.31 -14.31
CA VAL A 196 -9.50 7.64 -14.15
C VAL A 196 -10.02 7.82 -12.72
N ALA A 197 -9.16 7.74 -11.70
CA ALA A 197 -9.54 7.98 -10.31
C ALA A 197 -10.00 9.42 -10.08
N ALA A 198 -9.33 10.41 -10.67
CA ALA A 198 -9.73 11.82 -10.64
C ALA A 198 -11.08 12.03 -11.34
N PHE A 199 -11.27 11.43 -12.52
CA PHE A 199 -12.53 11.45 -13.23
C PHE A 199 -13.68 10.86 -12.41
N ARG A 200 -13.45 9.72 -11.74
CA ARG A 200 -14.42 9.06 -10.86
C ARG A 200 -14.83 9.92 -9.68
N ARG A 201 -13.87 10.58 -9.02
CA ARG A 201 -14.14 11.50 -7.91
C ARG A 201 -14.99 12.70 -8.34
N LYS A 202 -14.86 13.16 -9.60
CA LYS A 202 -15.62 14.30 -10.11
C LYS A 202 -17.01 13.92 -10.65
N HIS A 203 -17.15 12.79 -11.35
CA HIS A 203 -18.37 12.47 -12.11
C HIS A 203 -19.10 11.19 -11.69
N LEU A 204 -18.44 10.22 -11.03
CA LEU A 204 -18.98 8.87 -10.80
C LEU A 204 -19.17 8.50 -9.32
N VAL A 205 -19.14 9.48 -8.41
CA VAL A 205 -19.28 9.22 -6.95
C VAL A 205 -20.59 8.51 -6.62
N GLY A 206 -21.69 8.82 -7.30
CA GLY A 206 -23.01 8.21 -7.09
C GLY A 206 -23.25 6.88 -7.83
N TYR A 207 -22.50 6.60 -8.89
CA TYR A 207 -22.79 5.51 -9.84
C TYR A 207 -21.84 4.30 -9.72
N GLY A 208 -21.19 4.14 -8.57
CA GLY A 208 -20.13 3.12 -8.40
C GLY A 208 -20.59 1.66 -8.56
N VAL A 209 -21.85 1.36 -8.20
CA VAL A 209 -22.44 0.01 -8.40
C VAL A 209 -22.73 -0.23 -9.88
N GLU A 210 -23.34 0.74 -10.55
CA GLU A 210 -23.67 0.67 -11.98
C GLU A 210 -22.40 0.54 -12.83
N GLU A 211 -21.36 1.30 -12.50
CA GLU A 211 -20.05 1.22 -13.15
C GLU A 211 -19.46 -0.19 -13.07
N ALA A 212 -19.46 -0.81 -11.88
CA ALA A 212 -18.91 -2.15 -11.68
C ALA A 212 -19.66 -3.20 -12.53
N VAL A 213 -20.99 -3.09 -12.60
CA VAL A 213 -21.84 -3.99 -13.40
C VAL A 213 -21.62 -3.76 -14.90
N PHE A 214 -21.51 -2.51 -15.34
CA PHE A 214 -21.22 -2.16 -16.72
C PHE A 214 -19.86 -2.72 -17.15
N LEU A 215 -18.82 -2.54 -16.33
CA LEU A 215 -17.48 -3.05 -16.65
C LEU A 215 -17.45 -4.57 -16.67
N ALA A 216 -18.12 -5.25 -15.73
CA ALA A 216 -18.27 -6.71 -15.77
C ALA A 216 -19.02 -7.19 -17.02
N THR A 217 -19.93 -6.39 -17.56
CA THR A 217 -20.64 -6.66 -18.81
C THR A 217 -19.71 -6.52 -20.01
N VAL A 218 -18.93 -5.43 -20.06
CA VAL A 218 -17.96 -5.19 -21.13
C VAL A 218 -16.87 -6.27 -21.13
N THR A 219 -16.37 -6.68 -19.96
CA THR A 219 -15.38 -7.77 -19.88
C THR A 219 -15.96 -9.11 -20.31
N ALA A 220 -17.22 -9.39 -19.99
CA ALA A 220 -17.91 -10.60 -20.43
C ALA A 220 -18.15 -10.64 -21.96
N ILE A 221 -18.55 -9.52 -22.56
CA ILE A 221 -18.78 -9.44 -24.02
C ILE A 221 -17.46 -9.54 -24.79
N LYS A 222 -16.39 -8.95 -24.26
CA LYS A 222 -15.03 -9.04 -24.83
C LYS A 222 -14.23 -10.22 -24.28
N ALA A 223 -14.87 -11.25 -23.70
CA ALA A 223 -14.19 -12.38 -23.10
C ALA A 223 -13.49 -13.24 -24.16
N TRP A 224 -12.23 -12.91 -24.43
CA TRP A 224 -11.30 -13.69 -25.27
C TRP A 224 -10.81 -14.95 -24.54
N GLY A 225 -11.73 -15.72 -23.96
CA GLY A 225 -11.41 -17.00 -23.30
C GLY A 225 -10.74 -18.00 -24.26
N ILE A 226 -10.91 -17.79 -25.57
CA ILE A 226 -10.34 -18.61 -26.64
C ILE A 226 -8.83 -18.33 -26.83
N LEU A 227 -8.29 -17.20 -26.35
CA LEU A 227 -6.91 -16.78 -26.67
C LEU A 227 -5.82 -17.40 -25.78
N PHE A 228 -6.16 -17.98 -24.63
CA PHE A 228 -5.20 -18.51 -23.65
C PHE A 228 -5.15 -20.03 -23.56
N LYS A 229 -5.90 -20.75 -24.39
CA LYS A 229 -5.92 -22.22 -24.33
C LYS A 229 -4.64 -22.75 -24.97
N GLU A 230 -3.85 -23.48 -24.20
CA GLU A 230 -2.61 -24.09 -24.68
C GLU A 230 -2.92 -25.24 -25.64
N CYS A 231 -2.16 -25.29 -26.74
CA CYS A 231 -2.23 -26.31 -27.78
C CYS A 231 -1.56 -27.63 -27.35
N GLU A 232 -1.73 -28.08 -26.11
CA GLU A 232 -1.28 -29.40 -25.67
C GLU A 232 -2.50 -30.30 -25.49
N GLY A 233 -2.81 -31.11 -26.51
CA GLY A 233 -3.91 -32.07 -26.44
C GLY A 233 -4.59 -32.47 -27.76
N GLY A 234 -4.03 -32.16 -28.93
CA GLY A 234 -4.50 -32.73 -30.21
C GLY A 234 -5.91 -32.33 -30.65
N GLY A 235 -6.50 -31.29 -30.06
CA GLY A 235 -7.77 -30.71 -30.52
C GLY A 235 -7.50 -29.54 -31.45
N ASP A 236 -7.77 -29.72 -32.74
CA ASP A 236 -7.69 -28.67 -33.76
C ASP A 236 -8.94 -27.77 -33.62
N TYR A 237 -8.86 -26.78 -32.75
CA TYR A 237 -9.91 -25.76 -32.61
C TYR A 237 -9.48 -24.51 -33.41
N ASP A 238 -10.21 -24.24 -34.49
CA ASP A 238 -10.06 -23.05 -35.36
C ASP A 238 -8.64 -22.77 -35.91
N ASN A 239 -7.87 -23.80 -36.29
CA ASN A 239 -6.53 -23.67 -36.91
C ASN A 239 -5.48 -22.87 -36.08
N LEU A 240 -5.75 -22.54 -34.82
CA LEU A 240 -4.89 -21.69 -33.97
C LEU A 240 -3.57 -22.37 -33.57
N CYS A 241 -3.46 -23.69 -33.71
CA CYS A 241 -2.30 -24.47 -33.27
C CYS A 241 -1.34 -24.88 -34.40
N GLN A 242 -1.52 -24.36 -35.62
CA GLN A 242 -0.72 -24.76 -36.77
C GLN A 242 0.53 -23.85 -36.93
N SER A 243 1.65 -24.44 -37.36
CA SER A 243 2.98 -23.78 -37.45
C SER A 243 3.03 -22.58 -38.41
N TRP A 244 2.10 -22.48 -39.36
CA TRP A 244 1.96 -21.33 -40.27
C TRP A 244 1.22 -20.13 -39.66
N ALA A 245 0.59 -20.30 -38.49
CA ALA A 245 -0.21 -19.25 -37.83
C ALA A 245 0.58 -18.44 -36.76
N GLN A 246 1.90 -18.58 -36.68
CA GLN A 246 2.73 -17.91 -35.66
C GLN A 246 2.65 -16.36 -35.71
N TRP A 247 2.63 -15.77 -36.91
CA TRP A 247 2.49 -14.32 -37.09
C TRP A 247 1.08 -13.79 -36.78
N PRO A 248 -0.02 -14.42 -37.27
CA PRO A 248 -1.37 -14.12 -36.80
C PRO A 248 -1.54 -14.26 -35.28
N MET A 249 -0.91 -15.28 -34.68
CA MET A 249 -0.93 -15.50 -33.23
C MET A 249 -0.25 -14.35 -32.50
N ALA A 250 0.96 -13.93 -32.91
CA ALA A 250 1.64 -12.77 -32.32
C ALA A 250 0.78 -11.49 -32.38
N ASN A 251 0.12 -11.22 -33.52
CA ASN A 251 -0.79 -10.08 -33.65
C ASN A 251 -2.01 -10.17 -32.72
N SER A 252 -2.59 -11.36 -32.56
CA SER A 252 -3.70 -11.57 -31.64
C SER A 252 -3.30 -11.36 -30.18
N LEU A 253 -2.10 -11.81 -29.78
CA LEU A 253 -1.54 -11.56 -28.46
C LEU A 253 -1.26 -10.07 -28.22
N PHE A 254 -0.73 -9.35 -29.21
CA PHE A 254 -0.50 -7.91 -29.12
C PHE A 254 -1.81 -7.15 -28.84
N LEU A 255 -2.86 -7.44 -29.62
CA LEU A 255 -4.17 -6.84 -29.41
C LEU A 255 -4.71 -7.16 -28.01
N ALA A 256 -4.39 -8.34 -27.46
CA ALA A 256 -4.80 -8.77 -26.13
C ALA A 256 -4.10 -8.05 -25.02
N THR A 257 -2.80 -7.85 -25.17
CA THR A 257 -2.01 -7.03 -24.29
C THR A 257 -2.63 -5.63 -24.23
N VAL A 258 -2.91 -4.98 -25.37
CA VAL A 258 -3.50 -3.63 -25.41
C VAL A 258 -4.88 -3.58 -24.76
N VAL A 259 -5.79 -4.49 -25.10
CA VAL A 259 -7.14 -4.50 -24.52
C VAL A 259 -7.11 -4.79 -23.03
N ARG A 260 -6.23 -5.69 -22.56
CA ARG A 260 -6.07 -5.96 -21.13
C ARG A 260 -5.53 -4.75 -20.38
N ILE A 261 -4.54 -4.03 -20.93
CA ILE A 261 -4.01 -2.78 -20.34
C ILE A 261 -5.16 -1.81 -20.06
N VAL A 262 -6.02 -1.56 -21.06
CA VAL A 262 -7.17 -0.65 -20.93
C VAL A 262 -8.16 -1.17 -19.87
N LEU A 263 -8.54 -2.45 -19.95
CA LEU A 263 -9.52 -3.03 -19.03
C LEU A 263 -9.03 -3.04 -17.57
N VAL A 264 -7.76 -3.36 -17.31
CA VAL A 264 -7.17 -3.34 -15.96
C VAL A 264 -7.16 -1.92 -15.40
N THR A 265 -6.70 -0.96 -16.20
CA THR A 265 -6.58 0.45 -15.80
C THR A 265 -7.94 1.01 -15.36
N ILE A 266 -8.99 0.70 -16.10
CA ILE A 266 -10.35 1.10 -15.74
C ILE A 266 -10.84 0.27 -14.55
N SER A 267 -10.74 -1.07 -14.56
CA SER A 267 -11.36 -1.92 -13.55
C SER A 267 -10.78 -1.80 -12.13
N TYR A 268 -9.51 -1.41 -11.97
CA TYR A 268 -8.84 -1.38 -10.67
C TYR A 268 -9.47 -0.43 -9.65
N GLY A 269 -9.95 0.74 -10.09
CA GLY A 269 -10.53 1.76 -9.20
C GLY A 269 -12.05 1.68 -9.00
N CYS A 270 -12.68 0.57 -9.36
CA CYS A 270 -14.11 0.35 -9.10
C CYS A 270 -14.39 0.22 -7.60
N LYS A 271 -15.63 0.50 -7.17
CA LYS A 271 -16.08 0.33 -5.77
C LYS A 271 -16.31 -1.13 -5.35
N VAL A 272 -15.35 -2.00 -5.67
CA VAL A 272 -15.34 -3.43 -5.32
C VAL A 272 -13.94 -3.82 -4.83
N PRO A 273 -13.77 -4.91 -4.07
CA PRO A 273 -12.44 -5.43 -3.74
C PRO A 273 -11.70 -5.81 -5.03
N ALA A 274 -10.58 -5.14 -5.30
CA ALA A 274 -9.83 -5.31 -6.54
C ALA A 274 -8.32 -5.25 -6.29
N GLY A 275 -7.58 -6.26 -6.75
CA GLY A 275 -6.12 -6.27 -6.78
C GLY A 275 -5.57 -6.12 -8.20
N ILE A 276 -4.42 -5.47 -8.35
CA ILE A 276 -3.78 -5.23 -9.65
C ILE A 276 -2.70 -6.25 -10.03
N PHE A 277 -2.22 -7.05 -9.07
CA PHE A 277 -1.07 -7.94 -9.23
C PHE A 277 -1.25 -8.97 -10.35
N VAL A 278 -2.25 -9.85 -10.24
CA VAL A 278 -2.48 -10.93 -11.21
C VAL A 278 -2.85 -10.42 -12.61
N PRO A 279 -3.76 -9.44 -12.78
CA PRO A 279 -4.05 -8.88 -14.10
C PRO A 279 -2.80 -8.27 -14.77
N SER A 280 -1.91 -7.64 -14.01
CA SER A 280 -0.66 -7.07 -14.52
C SER A 280 0.35 -8.13 -14.91
N MET A 281 0.52 -9.17 -14.08
CA MET A 281 1.31 -10.35 -14.45
C MET A 281 0.76 -10.99 -15.73
N ALA A 282 -0.55 -11.06 -15.90
CA ALA A 282 -1.17 -11.62 -17.09
C ALA A 282 -0.94 -10.76 -18.35
N ILE A 283 -0.90 -9.43 -18.23
CA ILE A 283 -0.50 -8.51 -19.32
C ILE A 283 0.96 -8.75 -19.69
N GLY A 284 1.84 -8.75 -18.69
CA GLY A 284 3.26 -9.05 -18.90
C GLY A 284 3.49 -10.41 -19.55
N ALA A 285 2.77 -11.44 -19.10
CA ALA A 285 2.84 -12.78 -19.67
C ALA A 285 2.41 -12.83 -21.13
N THR A 286 1.37 -12.07 -21.51
CA THR A 286 0.96 -11.99 -22.93
C THR A 286 2.03 -11.37 -23.81
N PHE A 287 2.64 -10.27 -23.36
CA PHE A 287 3.69 -9.60 -24.10
C PHE A 287 4.96 -10.46 -24.17
N GLY A 288 5.35 -11.07 -23.05
CA GLY A 288 6.47 -12.00 -23.00
C GLY A 288 6.27 -13.20 -23.91
N ARG A 289 5.09 -13.84 -23.86
CA ARG A 289 4.75 -14.96 -24.75
C ARG A 289 4.76 -14.54 -26.23
N MET A 290 4.30 -13.33 -26.55
CA MET A 290 4.38 -12.77 -27.91
C MET A 290 5.83 -12.69 -28.38
N ILE A 291 6.73 -12.10 -27.58
CA ILE A 291 8.17 -12.04 -27.90
C ILE A 291 8.73 -13.46 -28.06
N GLY A 292 8.45 -14.38 -27.14
CA GLY A 292 8.93 -15.77 -27.22
C GLY A 292 8.47 -16.50 -28.50
N ILE A 293 7.24 -16.26 -28.98
CA ILE A 293 6.74 -16.80 -30.26
C ILE A 293 7.47 -16.16 -31.44
N ILE A 294 7.73 -14.85 -31.40
CA ILE A 294 8.49 -14.15 -32.46
C ILE A 294 9.91 -14.70 -32.55
N VAL A 295 10.61 -14.88 -31.43
CA VAL A 295 11.97 -15.45 -31.41
C VAL A 295 11.96 -16.89 -31.94
N LYS A 296 10.96 -17.69 -31.55
CA LYS A 296 10.77 -19.04 -32.08
C LYS A 296 10.53 -19.04 -33.60
N ALA A 297 9.72 -18.12 -34.10
CA ALA A 297 9.45 -17.96 -35.53
C ALA A 297 10.70 -17.53 -36.32
N MET A 298 11.51 -16.64 -35.74
CA MET A 298 12.81 -16.23 -36.31
C MET A 298 13.77 -17.42 -36.41
N TYR A 299 13.87 -18.24 -35.35
CA TYR A 299 14.69 -19.45 -35.36
C TYR A 299 14.26 -20.44 -36.44
N THR A 300 12.96 -20.68 -36.59
CA THR A 300 12.45 -21.61 -37.63
C THR A 300 12.67 -21.10 -39.06
N THR A 301 12.72 -19.77 -39.25
CA THR A 301 12.90 -19.16 -40.58
C THR A 301 14.37 -19.08 -40.98
N PHE A 302 15.26 -18.81 -40.02
CA PHE A 302 16.70 -18.65 -40.24
C PHE A 302 17.54 -19.58 -39.34
N PRO A 303 17.40 -20.91 -39.47
CA PRO A 303 18.04 -21.88 -38.58
C PRO A 303 19.57 -21.91 -38.72
N THR A 304 20.12 -21.51 -39.87
CA THR A 304 21.56 -21.50 -40.16
C THR A 304 22.26 -20.19 -39.79
N SER A 305 21.54 -19.21 -39.23
CA SER A 305 22.14 -17.94 -38.84
C SER A 305 23.08 -18.11 -37.64
N SER A 306 24.21 -17.38 -37.66
CA SER A 306 25.20 -17.41 -36.56
C SER A 306 24.62 -17.00 -35.20
N PHE A 307 23.46 -16.35 -35.18
CA PHE A 307 22.77 -15.91 -33.97
C PHE A 307 22.22 -17.08 -33.14
N PHE A 308 21.90 -18.21 -33.78
CA PHE A 308 21.33 -19.39 -33.11
C PHE A 308 22.31 -20.58 -33.03
N SER A 309 23.61 -20.36 -33.22
CA SER A 309 24.62 -21.43 -33.24
C SER A 309 24.78 -22.18 -31.92
N SER A 310 24.34 -21.60 -30.79
CA SER A 310 24.36 -22.22 -29.47
C SER A 310 23.21 -23.22 -29.23
N CYS A 311 22.22 -23.26 -30.12
CA CYS A 311 21.08 -24.18 -30.03
C CYS A 311 21.49 -25.59 -30.45
N ARG A 312 21.17 -26.61 -29.65
CA ARG A 312 21.36 -28.03 -30.04
C ARG A 312 20.21 -28.48 -30.95
N PRO A 313 20.49 -29.28 -32.01
CA PRO A 313 19.47 -29.68 -32.98
C PRO A 313 18.40 -30.62 -32.41
N ASP A 314 18.71 -31.39 -31.36
CA ASP A 314 17.82 -32.43 -30.82
C ASP A 314 16.82 -31.92 -29.78
N LEU A 315 16.92 -30.65 -29.35
CA LEU A 315 16.08 -30.07 -28.30
C LEU A 315 15.45 -28.74 -28.76
N PRO A 316 14.20 -28.42 -28.34
CA PRO A 316 13.60 -27.12 -28.63
C PRO A 316 14.39 -26.02 -27.91
N CYS A 317 15.12 -25.21 -28.69
CA CYS A 317 16.01 -24.18 -28.14
C CYS A 317 15.29 -23.07 -27.38
N ILE A 318 14.08 -22.68 -27.83
CA ILE A 318 13.33 -21.55 -27.26
C ILE A 318 11.98 -22.04 -26.74
N THR A 319 11.70 -21.73 -25.47
CA THR A 319 10.44 -22.06 -24.81
C THR A 319 9.65 -20.76 -24.57
N PRO A 320 8.58 -20.47 -25.33
CA PRO A 320 7.83 -19.21 -25.16
C PRO A 320 7.25 -18.99 -23.75
N GLY A 321 7.08 -20.05 -22.96
CA GLY A 321 6.66 -19.97 -21.56
C GLY A 321 7.65 -19.23 -20.65
N THR A 322 8.96 -19.38 -20.88
CA THR A 322 9.97 -18.69 -20.05
C THR A 322 9.96 -17.19 -20.30
N TYR A 323 9.72 -16.77 -21.54
CA TYR A 323 9.52 -15.37 -21.89
C TYR A 323 8.24 -14.80 -21.28
N ALA A 324 7.16 -15.60 -21.23
CA ALA A 324 5.93 -15.21 -20.56
C ALA A 324 6.14 -14.98 -19.05
N LEU A 325 6.91 -15.85 -18.39
CA LEU A 325 7.29 -15.69 -16.99
C LEU A 325 8.08 -14.40 -16.76
N LEU A 326 9.11 -14.14 -17.58
CA LEU A 326 9.91 -12.91 -17.50
C LEU A 326 9.06 -11.66 -17.77
N GLY A 327 8.14 -11.72 -18.72
CA GLY A 327 7.18 -10.65 -18.98
C GLY A 327 6.25 -10.39 -17.81
N ALA A 328 5.74 -11.43 -17.15
CA ALA A 328 4.92 -11.30 -15.95
C ALA A 328 5.68 -10.60 -14.81
N ALA A 329 6.94 -10.97 -14.61
CA ALA A 329 7.82 -10.34 -13.63
C ALA A 329 8.08 -8.85 -13.97
N ALA A 330 8.36 -8.54 -15.24
CA ALA A 330 8.58 -7.18 -15.71
C ALA A 330 7.36 -6.28 -15.48
N ALA A 331 6.17 -6.75 -15.85
CA ALA A 331 4.94 -5.97 -15.69
C ALA A 331 4.55 -5.75 -14.22
N LEU A 332 4.76 -6.77 -13.36
CA LEU A 332 4.51 -6.64 -11.92
C LEU A 332 5.49 -5.66 -11.27
N SER A 333 6.78 -5.80 -11.57
CA SER A 333 7.82 -4.90 -11.06
C SER A 333 7.65 -3.47 -11.59
N GLY A 334 7.20 -3.30 -12.83
CA GLY A 334 6.93 -1.97 -13.41
C GLY A 334 5.84 -1.20 -12.66
N ILE A 335 4.72 -1.84 -12.31
CA ILE A 335 3.61 -1.19 -11.59
C ILE A 335 3.91 -0.98 -10.11
N MET A 336 4.51 -1.99 -9.46
CA MET A 336 4.70 -1.98 -8.02
C MET A 336 6.05 -1.41 -7.59
N ARG A 337 7.01 -1.28 -8.50
CA ARG A 337 8.39 -0.84 -8.24
C ARG A 337 9.16 -1.68 -7.20
N ILE A 338 8.68 -2.88 -6.92
CA ILE A 338 9.39 -3.90 -6.14
C ILE A 338 10.25 -4.77 -7.07
N THR A 339 11.48 -5.05 -6.65
CA THR A 339 12.50 -5.75 -7.44
C THR A 339 12.85 -7.10 -6.82
N VAL A 340 13.39 -7.11 -5.60
CA VAL A 340 13.90 -8.32 -4.95
C VAL A 340 12.76 -9.29 -4.65
N THR A 341 11.64 -8.77 -4.15
CA THR A 341 10.44 -9.54 -3.86
C THR A 341 9.91 -10.26 -5.09
N VAL A 342 9.85 -9.60 -6.24
CA VAL A 342 9.33 -10.20 -7.48
C VAL A 342 10.24 -11.34 -7.93
N VAL A 343 11.56 -11.18 -7.86
CA VAL A 343 12.51 -12.26 -8.18
C VAL A 343 12.27 -13.47 -7.30
N VAL A 344 12.16 -13.27 -5.98
CA VAL A 344 11.97 -14.36 -5.01
C VAL A 344 10.63 -15.06 -5.22
N ILE A 345 9.55 -14.31 -5.42
CA ILE A 345 8.22 -14.89 -5.71
C ILE A 345 8.29 -15.73 -6.99
N MET A 346 8.87 -15.20 -8.07
CA MET A 346 8.95 -15.92 -9.34
C MET A 346 9.84 -17.17 -9.24
N PHE A 347 10.93 -17.09 -8.48
CA PHE A 347 11.78 -18.25 -8.19
C PHE A 347 11.04 -19.32 -7.37
N GLU A 348 10.39 -18.96 -6.26
CA GLU A 348 9.66 -19.95 -5.43
C GLU A 348 8.49 -20.59 -6.20
N LEU A 349 7.83 -19.83 -7.08
CA LEU A 349 6.76 -20.33 -7.95
C LEU A 349 7.26 -21.29 -9.04
N THR A 350 8.47 -21.10 -9.52
CA THR A 350 8.98 -21.87 -10.66
C THR A 350 9.85 -23.04 -10.25
N GLY A 351 10.48 -22.96 -9.07
CA GLY A 351 11.46 -23.93 -8.59
C GLY A 351 12.76 -23.94 -9.40
N ALA A 352 12.90 -23.07 -10.40
CA ALA A 352 14.02 -23.08 -11.35
C ALA A 352 15.04 -21.98 -11.00
N LEU A 353 16.13 -22.38 -10.32
CA LEU A 353 17.22 -21.48 -9.92
C LEU A 353 17.92 -20.82 -11.13
N THR A 354 17.91 -21.48 -12.28
CA THR A 354 18.60 -21.03 -13.51
C THR A 354 18.04 -19.72 -14.08
N TYR A 355 16.76 -19.42 -13.81
CA TYR A 355 16.08 -18.23 -14.31
C TYR A 355 16.17 -17.02 -13.38
N ILE A 356 16.85 -17.11 -12.23
CA ILE A 356 17.06 -15.98 -11.31
C ILE A 356 17.82 -14.85 -12.02
N LEU A 357 18.92 -15.16 -12.71
CA LEU A 357 19.74 -14.14 -13.38
C LEU A 357 18.98 -13.41 -14.51
N PRO A 358 18.34 -14.11 -15.47
CA PRO A 358 17.47 -13.47 -16.46
C PRO A 358 16.40 -12.58 -15.84
N THR A 359 15.74 -13.06 -14.77
CA THR A 359 14.68 -12.31 -14.09
C THR A 359 15.23 -11.02 -13.46
N MET A 360 16.42 -11.07 -12.85
CA MET A 360 17.09 -9.88 -12.31
C MET A 360 17.45 -8.87 -13.41
N ILE A 361 17.96 -9.32 -14.57
CA ILE A 361 18.28 -8.43 -15.69
C ILE A 361 17.02 -7.71 -16.18
N VAL A 362 15.93 -8.44 -16.42
CA VAL A 362 14.65 -7.88 -16.86
C VAL A 362 14.12 -6.84 -15.88
N ILE A 363 14.14 -7.18 -14.58
CA ILE A 363 13.64 -6.30 -13.51
C ILE A 363 14.54 -5.06 -13.35
N LEU A 364 15.85 -5.20 -13.48
CA LEU A 364 16.77 -4.06 -13.39
C LEU A 364 16.54 -3.07 -14.55
N VAL A 365 16.34 -3.57 -15.77
CA VAL A 365 15.97 -2.74 -16.93
C VAL A 365 14.59 -2.10 -16.72
N THR A 366 13.62 -2.87 -16.22
CA THR A 366 12.28 -2.37 -15.87
C THR A 366 12.36 -1.19 -14.90
N LYS A 367 13.16 -1.35 -13.84
CA LYS A 367 13.39 -0.31 -12.84
C LYS A 367 14.10 0.90 -13.46
N ALA A 368 15.19 0.69 -14.19
CA ALA A 368 15.95 1.77 -14.82
C ALA A 368 15.07 2.62 -15.75
N VAL A 369 14.27 1.98 -16.61
CA VAL A 369 13.34 2.69 -17.50
C VAL A 369 12.34 3.50 -16.72
N GLY A 370 11.73 2.92 -15.69
CA GLY A 370 10.79 3.68 -14.89
C GLY A 370 11.46 4.84 -14.12
N ASP A 371 12.68 4.66 -13.60
CA ASP A 371 13.41 5.69 -12.86
C ASP A 371 13.74 6.88 -13.78
N CYS A 372 13.98 6.63 -15.08
CA CYS A 372 14.09 7.69 -16.09
C CYS A 372 12.82 8.54 -16.26
N PHE A 373 11.65 8.03 -15.88
CA PHE A 373 10.38 8.77 -15.93
C PHE A 373 9.93 9.28 -14.54
N GLU A 374 10.79 9.19 -13.51
CA GLU A 374 10.50 9.59 -12.12
C GLU A 374 9.18 9.00 -11.56
N ALA A 375 8.75 7.85 -12.10
CA ALA A 375 7.47 7.28 -11.68
C ALA A 375 7.60 6.53 -10.35
N THR A 376 6.68 6.72 -9.42
CA THR A 376 6.62 5.91 -8.20
C THR A 376 5.69 4.70 -8.37
N GLY A 377 5.68 3.80 -7.39
CA GLY A 377 4.76 2.65 -7.41
C GLY A 377 3.31 3.09 -7.27
N ILE A 378 2.36 2.33 -7.83
CA ILE A 378 0.92 2.68 -7.75
C ILE A 378 0.40 2.84 -6.32
N ALA A 379 0.98 2.10 -5.36
CA ALA A 379 0.57 2.18 -3.97
C ALA A 379 0.91 3.55 -3.37
N ASP A 380 2.11 4.07 -3.66
CA ASP A 380 2.59 5.37 -3.21
C ASP A 380 1.88 6.53 -3.91
N GLU A 381 1.69 6.43 -5.23
CA GLU A 381 0.89 7.42 -5.96
C GLU A 381 -0.55 7.49 -5.44
N MET A 382 -1.15 6.36 -5.08
CA MET A 382 -2.50 6.35 -4.50
C MET A 382 -2.53 6.97 -3.09
N ILE A 383 -1.47 6.82 -2.30
CA ILE A 383 -1.32 7.49 -1.00
C ILE A 383 -1.29 9.01 -1.19
N ARG A 384 -0.45 9.50 -2.12
CA ARG A 384 -0.36 10.93 -2.49
C ARG A 384 -1.70 11.45 -3.00
N PHE A 385 -2.34 10.73 -3.93
CA PHE A 385 -3.64 11.09 -4.51
C PHE A 385 -4.80 11.09 -3.51
N ASN A 386 -4.76 10.24 -2.48
CA ASN A 386 -5.71 10.25 -1.37
C ASN A 386 -5.37 11.32 -0.31
N GLY A 387 -4.19 11.93 -0.35
CA GLY A 387 -3.74 12.93 0.63
C GLY A 387 -3.50 12.32 2.01
N TYR A 388 -3.09 11.05 2.09
CA TYR A 388 -2.78 10.43 3.37
C TYR A 388 -1.44 10.95 3.92
N PRO A 389 -1.34 11.20 5.24
CA PRO A 389 -0.10 11.66 5.84
C PRO A 389 0.88 10.50 5.99
N TYR A 390 1.69 10.29 4.95
CA TYR A 390 2.71 9.24 4.88
C TYR A 390 4.08 9.88 4.67
N LEU A 391 5.03 9.55 5.53
CA LEU A 391 6.40 10.03 5.42
C LEU A 391 7.17 9.07 4.50
N GLU A 392 7.56 9.58 3.34
CA GLU A 392 8.23 8.78 2.30
C GLU A 392 9.59 8.28 2.76
N ARG A 393 10.04 7.19 2.14
CA ARG A 393 11.33 6.56 2.48
C ARG A 393 12.52 7.40 2.03
N ASP A 394 12.39 8.11 0.92
CA ASP A 394 13.50 8.82 0.31
C ASP A 394 13.97 9.99 1.18
N ASP A 395 15.29 10.07 1.33
CA ASP A 395 15.96 11.10 2.12
C ASP A 395 16.12 12.35 1.28
N HIS A 396 15.21 13.29 1.49
CA HIS A 396 15.25 14.60 0.87
C HIS A 396 16.01 15.57 1.78
N ALA A 397 17.08 16.17 1.27
CA ALA A 397 17.84 17.18 1.98
C ALA A 397 17.14 18.54 1.84
N PHE A 398 16.27 18.87 2.79
CA PHE A 398 15.55 20.15 2.78
C PHE A 398 16.46 21.32 3.16
N ASN A 399 17.52 21.09 3.96
CA ASN A 399 18.37 22.14 4.53
C ASN A 399 17.59 23.26 5.27
N ILE A 400 16.37 22.97 5.72
CA ILE A 400 15.52 23.88 6.49
C ILE A 400 15.72 23.59 7.99
N PRO A 401 16.02 24.59 8.83
CA PRO A 401 16.11 24.39 10.26
C PRO A 401 14.72 24.18 10.88
N VAL A 402 14.65 23.32 11.89
CA VAL A 402 13.40 22.99 12.61
C VAL A 402 12.70 24.22 13.19
N SER A 403 13.45 25.26 13.57
CA SER A 403 12.90 26.53 14.08
C SER A 403 11.93 27.24 13.14
N GLN A 404 12.02 26.99 11.83
CA GLN A 404 11.11 27.55 10.82
C GLN A 404 9.84 26.73 10.65
N VAL A 405 9.87 25.44 11.00
CA VAL A 405 8.78 24.48 10.78
C VAL A 405 7.95 24.26 12.05
N MET A 406 8.58 24.36 13.23
CA MET A 406 7.96 24.08 14.51
C MET A 406 6.76 25.00 14.81
N GLN A 407 5.76 24.45 15.49
CA GLN A 407 4.67 25.22 16.03
C GLN A 407 5.14 25.97 17.30
N LYS A 408 4.98 27.29 17.30
CA LYS A 408 5.39 28.19 18.42
C LYS A 408 4.26 28.47 19.40
N GLU A 409 3.02 28.49 18.91
CA GLU A 409 1.82 28.67 19.73
C GLU A 409 1.37 27.32 20.28
N LEU A 410 1.72 27.06 21.54
CA LEU A 410 1.48 25.80 22.22
C LEU A 410 0.53 25.97 23.41
N HIS A 411 -0.39 25.01 23.53
CA HIS A 411 -1.15 24.83 24.77
C HIS A 411 -0.27 24.07 25.76
N THR A 412 0.24 24.76 26.77
CA THR A 412 1.10 24.18 27.81
C THR A 412 0.37 24.00 29.13
N MET A 413 0.90 23.09 29.95
CA MET A 413 0.47 22.90 31.33
C MET A 413 1.63 23.22 32.29
N SER A 414 1.35 23.97 33.35
CA SER A 414 2.25 24.20 34.48
C SER A 414 2.33 22.97 35.38
N VAL A 415 3.52 22.66 35.91
CA VAL A 415 3.73 21.57 36.88
C VAL A 415 3.03 21.82 38.21
N THR A 416 3.01 23.08 38.66
CA THR A 416 2.48 23.51 39.95
C THR A 416 1.44 24.61 39.76
N ASN A 417 0.46 24.66 40.67
CA ASN A 417 -0.61 25.65 40.75
C ASN A 417 -1.75 25.54 39.72
N MET A 418 -1.89 24.43 39.00
CA MET A 418 -3.07 24.25 38.13
C MET A 418 -4.19 23.55 38.89
N THR A 419 -5.36 24.17 38.92
CA THR A 419 -6.55 23.59 39.56
C THR A 419 -7.19 22.52 38.67
N LEU A 420 -7.93 21.58 39.26
CA LEU A 420 -8.66 20.58 38.48
C LEU A 420 -9.63 21.25 37.49
N HIS A 421 -10.29 22.33 37.92
CA HIS A 421 -11.18 23.12 37.07
C HIS A 421 -10.46 23.72 35.84
N GLU A 422 -9.27 24.29 36.00
CA GLU A 422 -8.48 24.80 34.88
C GLU A 422 -8.05 23.70 33.89
N VAL A 423 -7.75 22.50 34.41
CA VAL A 423 -7.44 21.33 33.57
C VAL A 423 -8.67 20.87 32.80
N GLU A 424 -9.85 20.87 33.43
CA GLU A 424 -11.13 20.57 32.78
C GLU A 424 -11.45 21.59 31.69
N GLU A 425 -11.33 22.88 31.98
CA GLU A 425 -11.54 23.96 31.03
C GLU A 425 -10.60 23.80 29.83
N LYS A 426 -9.30 23.57 30.05
CA LYS A 426 -8.37 23.29 28.96
C LYS A 426 -8.73 22.04 28.16
N LEU A 427 -9.22 20.99 28.82
CA LEU A 427 -9.67 19.77 28.15
C LEU A 427 -10.95 20.00 27.33
N GLU A 428 -11.85 20.90 27.71
CA GLU A 428 -13.08 21.18 26.97
C GLU A 428 -12.83 22.15 25.81
N HIS A 429 -12.02 23.19 26.04
CA HIS A 429 -11.75 24.24 25.06
C HIS A 429 -10.72 23.85 24.00
N THR A 430 -9.87 22.84 24.26
CA THR A 430 -8.85 22.40 23.29
C THR A 430 -9.15 21.02 22.69
N SER A 431 -8.81 20.86 21.41
CA SER A 431 -8.89 19.60 20.66
C SER A 431 -7.55 18.86 20.57
N VAL A 432 -6.50 19.39 21.19
CA VAL A 432 -5.14 18.82 21.12
C VAL A 432 -5.03 17.49 21.87
N GLN A 433 -4.16 16.61 21.38
CA GLN A 433 -4.00 15.23 21.88
C GLN A 433 -2.96 15.08 22.99
N GLY A 434 -2.24 16.15 23.32
CA GLY A 434 -1.32 16.19 24.45
C GLY A 434 -0.76 17.57 24.69
N PHE A 435 -0.12 17.73 25.84
CA PHE A 435 0.30 19.01 26.40
C PHE A 435 1.75 18.88 26.88
N PRO A 436 2.65 19.76 26.43
CA PRO A 436 3.94 19.95 27.07
C PRO A 436 3.75 20.52 28.46
N ILE A 437 4.51 19.98 29.42
CA ILE A 437 4.50 20.44 30.80
C ILE A 437 5.73 21.30 31.03
N VAL A 438 5.50 22.51 31.53
CA VAL A 438 6.52 23.53 31.75
C VAL A 438 6.54 23.98 33.21
N SER A 439 7.68 24.51 33.66
CA SER A 439 7.75 25.20 34.95
C SER A 439 6.84 26.44 34.96
N THR A 440 6.34 26.80 36.14
CA THR A 440 5.59 28.03 36.43
C THR A 440 6.45 29.29 36.23
N ASP A 441 7.77 29.13 36.18
CA ASP A 441 8.73 30.21 35.97
C ASP A 441 8.60 30.89 34.60
N PRO A 442 8.97 32.18 34.47
CA PRO A 442 8.96 32.89 33.19
C PRO A 442 9.84 32.22 32.12
N GLN A 443 10.82 31.40 32.52
CA GLN A 443 11.72 30.69 31.62
C GLN A 443 11.09 29.48 30.91
N ARG A 444 9.87 29.06 31.30
CA ARG A 444 9.11 27.95 30.67
C ARG A 444 9.98 26.70 30.44
N ILE A 445 10.69 26.28 31.48
CA ILE A 445 11.56 25.10 31.44
C ILE A 445 10.72 23.86 31.15
N LEU A 446 11.13 23.04 30.19
CA LEU A 446 10.43 21.81 29.81
C LEU A 446 10.64 20.73 30.88
N MET A 447 9.54 20.26 31.47
CA MET A 447 9.55 19.24 32.53
C MET A 447 9.04 17.88 32.05
N GLY A 448 8.24 17.86 30.97
CA GLY A 448 7.77 16.62 30.39
C GLY A 448 6.64 16.80 29.38
N TYR A 449 6.00 15.69 29.04
CA TYR A 449 4.85 15.66 28.13
C TYR A 449 3.77 14.73 28.67
N ILE A 450 2.51 15.16 28.60
CA ILE A 450 1.36 14.34 28.96
C ILE A 450 0.37 14.26 27.79
N GLY A 451 -0.09 13.04 27.49
CA GLY A 451 -1.14 12.84 26.50
C GLY A 451 -2.52 13.11 27.09
N ARG A 452 -3.49 13.44 26.23
CA ARG A 452 -4.87 13.73 26.64
C ARG A 452 -5.56 12.52 27.27
N THR A 453 -5.22 11.31 26.84
CA THR A 453 -5.80 10.08 27.37
C THR A 453 -5.31 9.82 28.80
N GLU A 454 -4.01 9.97 29.01
CA GLU A 454 -3.35 9.87 30.31
C GLU A 454 -3.87 10.95 31.26
N LEU A 455 -4.04 12.18 30.77
CA LEU A 455 -4.62 13.28 31.54
C LEU A 455 -6.08 13.02 31.95
N ARG A 456 -6.89 12.46 31.06
CA ARG A 456 -8.27 12.04 31.39
C ARG A 456 -8.30 10.94 32.45
N TYR A 457 -7.35 10.03 32.40
CA TYR A 457 -7.22 8.98 33.41
C TYR A 457 -6.77 9.55 34.76
N ALA A 458 -5.77 10.43 34.74
CA ALA A 458 -5.27 11.11 35.93
C ALA A 458 -6.39 11.93 36.61
N LYS A 459 -7.25 12.60 35.83
CA LYS A 459 -8.44 13.30 36.33
C LYS A 459 -9.40 12.34 37.05
N LEU A 460 -9.70 11.18 36.46
CA LEU A 460 -10.60 10.21 37.07
C LEU A 460 -10.04 9.70 38.40
N GLU A 461 -8.75 9.41 38.44
CA GLU A 461 -8.08 8.90 39.64
C GLU A 461 -8.01 9.95 40.76
N GLU A 462 -7.72 11.21 40.43
CA GLU A 462 -7.75 12.29 41.44
C GLU A 462 -9.16 12.59 41.95
N ARG A 463 -10.18 12.51 41.09
CA ARG A 463 -11.57 12.67 41.52
C ARG A 463 -12.00 11.55 42.46
N GLU A 464 -11.58 10.32 42.22
CA GLU A 464 -11.82 9.19 43.14
C GLU A 464 -11.11 9.39 44.48
N LYS A 465 -9.85 9.87 44.48
CA LYS A 465 -9.11 10.20 45.71
C LYS A 465 -9.79 11.32 46.49
N PHE A 466 -10.27 12.35 45.81
CA PHE A 466 -10.99 13.47 46.45
C PHE A 466 -12.30 13.00 47.11
N ILE A 467 -13.04 12.10 46.45
CA ILE A 467 -14.26 11.50 47.01
C ILE A 467 -13.92 10.63 48.23
N GLN A 468 -12.86 9.82 48.16
CA GLN A 468 -12.43 8.98 49.29
C GLN A 468 -12.03 9.80 50.51
N ILE A 469 -11.27 10.89 50.31
CA ILE A 469 -10.86 11.79 51.39
C ILE A 469 -12.10 12.45 52.02
N ALA A 470 -13.05 12.92 51.20
CA ALA A 470 -14.30 13.51 51.70
C ALA A 470 -15.09 12.51 52.56
N THR A 471 -15.23 11.26 52.11
CA THR A 471 -15.92 10.20 52.87
C THR A 471 -15.21 9.79 54.16
N ASP A 472 -13.87 9.78 54.17
CA ASP A 472 -13.09 9.50 55.39
C ASP A 472 -13.18 10.66 56.39
N THR A 473 -13.19 11.92 55.94
CA THR A 473 -13.42 13.07 56.82
C THR A 473 -14.83 13.09 57.40
N ASP A 474 -15.85 12.70 56.63
CA ASP A 474 -17.23 12.60 57.15
C ASP A 474 -17.38 11.44 58.14
N ALA A 475 -16.73 10.29 57.90
CA ALA A 475 -16.71 9.16 58.83
C ALA A 475 -15.97 9.48 60.14
N VAL A 476 -14.87 10.24 60.08
CA VAL A 476 -14.15 10.72 61.28
C VAL A 476 -14.97 11.78 62.03
N ARG A 477 -15.73 12.61 61.32
CA ARG A 477 -16.61 13.63 61.91
C ARG A 477 -17.87 13.04 62.54
N GLU A 478 -18.38 11.90 62.05
CA GLU A 478 -19.44 11.12 62.71
C GLU A 478 -18.94 10.36 63.96
N GLN A 479 -17.68 9.92 63.99
CA GLN A 479 -17.09 9.23 65.14
C GLN A 479 -16.60 10.18 66.25
N ALA A 480 -16.22 11.41 65.90
CA ALA A 480 -15.89 12.46 66.84
C ALA A 480 -17.13 13.34 67.09
N GLY A 481 -18.01 12.94 68.01
CA GLY A 481 -19.21 13.71 68.39
C GLY A 481 -18.86 15.08 68.95
N VAL A 482 -18.81 16.11 68.10
CA VAL A 482 -18.59 17.50 68.49
C VAL A 482 -19.89 18.27 68.33
N GLU A 483 -20.45 18.70 69.45
CA GLU A 483 -21.56 19.65 69.54
C GLU A 483 -21.10 21.03 69.08
N GLU A 484 -21.99 21.73 68.35
CA GLU A 484 -21.78 23.09 67.85
C GLU A 484 -21.67 24.08 69.01
N ASP A 485 -20.57 24.83 69.07
CA ASP A 485 -20.54 26.08 69.83
C ASP A 485 -19.78 27.17 69.08
N ASP A 486 -20.35 28.37 69.15
CA ASP A 486 -20.06 29.53 68.33
C ASP A 486 -18.78 30.27 68.79
N HIS A 487 -18.06 30.87 67.83
CA HIS A 487 -17.01 31.89 68.02
C HIS A 487 -15.67 31.52 68.68
N ALA A 488 -14.72 31.03 67.88
CA ALA A 488 -13.32 31.50 67.85
C ALA A 488 -12.61 30.96 66.61
N GLY A 489 -11.91 31.82 65.88
CA GLY A 489 -11.32 31.53 64.57
C GLY A 489 -10.36 30.33 64.58
N ILE A 490 -10.88 29.18 64.13
CA ILE A 490 -10.09 28.12 63.53
C ILE A 490 -10.28 28.27 62.03
N THR A 491 -9.39 29.03 61.39
CA THR A 491 -9.21 28.94 59.94
C THR A 491 -9.04 27.46 59.57
N PRO A 492 -9.88 26.88 58.68
CA PRO A 492 -9.66 25.55 58.17
C PRO A 492 -8.47 25.60 57.19
N LEU A 493 -7.26 25.69 57.74
CA LEU A 493 -6.01 25.70 56.99
C LEU A 493 -5.63 24.26 56.61
N ALA A 494 -6.44 23.62 55.75
CA ALA A 494 -6.07 22.43 54.97
C ALA A 494 -7.12 22.00 53.93
N ALA A 495 -8.19 22.77 53.67
CA ALA A 495 -9.12 22.52 52.56
C ALA A 495 -8.68 23.20 51.24
N SER A 496 -7.39 23.49 51.10
CA SER A 496 -6.79 24.02 49.89
C SER A 496 -5.57 23.16 49.58
N THR A 497 -5.67 22.26 48.61
CA THR A 497 -5.49 22.69 47.24
C THR A 497 -6.10 21.65 46.30
N ASP A 498 -7.06 22.07 45.49
CA ASP A 498 -7.55 21.36 44.30
C ASP A 498 -6.46 21.33 43.20
N THR A 499 -5.19 21.12 43.58
CA THR A 499 -4.04 21.16 42.68
C THR A 499 -3.68 19.75 42.24
N MET A 500 -3.72 19.53 40.93
CA MET A 500 -3.42 18.24 40.32
C MET A 500 -1.92 17.97 40.29
N HIS A 501 -1.49 16.81 40.81
CA HIS A 501 -0.08 16.42 40.82
C HIS A 501 0.27 15.57 39.58
N PHE A 502 0.75 16.20 38.52
CA PHE A 502 1.00 15.48 37.25
C PHE A 502 2.07 14.37 37.32
N GLY A 503 2.99 14.41 38.30
CA GLY A 503 4.22 13.59 38.36
C GLY A 503 4.13 12.12 37.89
N PRO A 504 3.16 11.30 38.35
CA PRO A 504 3.07 9.88 37.98
C PRO A 504 2.69 9.60 36.52
N TRP A 505 1.97 10.52 35.87
CA TRP A 505 1.39 10.31 34.54
C TRP A 505 2.16 11.02 33.43
N VAL A 506 3.23 11.74 33.80
CA VAL A 506 4.03 12.56 32.89
C VAL A 506 5.19 11.75 32.35
N ASN A 507 5.36 11.80 31.03
CA ASN A 507 6.62 11.38 30.44
C ASN A 507 7.69 12.45 30.72
N GLN A 508 8.59 12.15 31.64
CA GLN A 508 9.69 13.04 32.06
C GLN A 508 10.83 13.11 31.04
N THR A 509 10.89 12.17 30.09
CA THR A 509 11.91 12.12 29.04
C THR A 509 11.28 12.12 27.65
N PRO A 510 10.56 13.20 27.28
CA PRO A 510 10.08 13.35 25.90
C PRO A 510 11.25 13.47 24.94
N LEU A 511 11.05 13.08 23.68
CA LEU A 511 12.08 13.25 22.65
C LEU A 511 12.20 14.73 22.30
N CYS A 512 13.37 15.31 22.54
CA CYS A 512 13.67 16.72 22.30
C CYS A 512 14.71 16.90 21.19
N VAL A 513 14.59 17.98 20.42
CA VAL A 513 15.56 18.39 19.39
C VAL A 513 15.90 19.87 19.51
N ALA A 514 17.10 20.23 19.05
CA ALA A 514 17.53 21.63 19.00
C ALA A 514 16.87 22.38 17.82
N PRO A 515 16.58 23.68 17.95
CA PRO A 515 15.91 24.47 16.90
C PRO A 515 16.74 24.67 15.62
N GLN A 516 18.07 24.53 15.70
CA GLN A 516 18.99 24.65 14.56
C GLN A 516 19.21 23.34 13.81
N LEU A 517 18.64 22.24 14.30
CA LEU A 517 18.80 20.94 13.67
C LEU A 517 18.14 20.97 12.27
N PRO A 518 18.77 20.39 11.25
CA PRO A 518 18.15 20.17 9.95
C PRO A 518 16.88 19.31 10.05
N LEU A 519 15.85 19.65 9.26
CA LEU A 519 14.56 18.94 9.24
C LEU A 519 14.71 17.44 8.90
N GLU A 520 15.67 17.08 8.05
CA GLU A 520 15.95 15.71 7.64
C GLU A 520 16.28 14.78 8.83
N ILE A 521 17.00 15.28 9.84
CA ILE A 521 17.31 14.49 11.04
C ILE A 521 16.04 14.26 11.86
N VAL A 522 15.16 15.25 11.94
CA VAL A 522 13.87 15.11 12.64
C VAL A 522 12.94 14.16 11.90
N MET A 523 12.95 14.18 10.57
CA MET A 523 12.26 13.18 9.76
C MET A 523 12.76 11.78 10.06
N ASP A 524 14.08 11.58 10.12
CA ASP A 524 14.67 10.29 10.46
C ASP A 524 14.28 9.81 11.87
N LEU A 525 14.20 10.72 12.83
CA LEU A 525 13.66 10.41 14.16
C LEU A 525 12.20 9.95 14.08
N PHE A 526 11.34 10.63 13.30
CA PHE A 526 9.97 10.19 13.07
C PHE A 526 9.91 8.81 12.40
N LYS A 527 10.71 8.57 11.35
CA LYS A 527 10.75 7.30 10.61
C LYS A 527 11.22 6.13 11.48
N ARG A 528 12.28 6.32 12.27
CA ARG A 528 12.96 5.23 13.01
C ARG A 528 12.32 4.95 14.37
N MET A 529 12.00 6.01 15.13
CA MET A 529 11.50 5.88 16.49
C MET A 529 9.96 5.88 16.55
N GLY A 530 9.29 6.40 15.52
CA GLY A 530 7.84 6.50 15.45
C GLY A 530 7.15 7.37 16.53
N PRO A 531 7.77 8.43 17.10
CA PRO A 531 7.08 9.30 18.05
C PRO A 531 5.91 10.03 17.37
N ARG A 532 4.85 10.32 18.11
CA ARG A 532 3.73 11.15 17.60
C ARG A 532 4.09 12.63 17.54
N VAL A 533 4.96 13.06 18.45
CA VAL A 533 5.32 14.45 18.72
C VAL A 533 6.79 14.48 19.12
N ILE A 534 7.52 15.48 18.64
CA ILE A 534 8.88 15.80 19.09
C ILE A 534 8.86 17.23 19.62
N LEU A 535 9.45 17.46 20.79
CA LEU A 535 9.53 18.79 21.39
C LEU A 535 10.80 19.49 20.93
N VAL A 536 10.72 20.81 20.75
CA VAL A 536 11.87 21.63 20.40
C VAL A 536 12.30 22.39 21.64
N GLU A 537 13.54 22.15 22.05
CA GLU A 537 14.10 22.69 23.28
C GLU A 537 15.32 23.55 22.96
N TYR A 538 15.39 24.72 23.60
CA TYR A 538 16.56 25.60 23.55
C TYR A 538 16.95 25.98 24.97
N GLN A 539 18.13 25.52 25.40
CA GLN A 539 18.68 25.79 26.74
C GLN A 539 17.71 25.43 27.89
N GLY A 540 17.05 24.28 27.84
CA GLY A 540 16.06 23.89 28.87
C GLY A 540 14.66 24.45 28.66
N SER A 541 14.49 25.49 27.84
CA SER A 541 13.20 26.13 27.59
C SER A 541 12.47 25.50 26.42
N LEU A 542 11.15 25.36 26.55
CA LEU A 542 10.28 24.89 25.47
C LEU A 542 10.17 25.98 24.38
N ALA A 543 10.81 25.74 23.24
CA ALA A 543 10.80 26.64 22.09
C ALA A 543 9.67 26.34 21.10
N GLY A 544 9.26 25.07 20.99
CA GLY A 544 8.25 24.66 20.04
C GLY A 544 7.91 23.17 20.10
N LEU A 545 7.02 22.77 19.21
CA LEU A 545 6.60 21.38 19.04
C LEU A 545 6.54 21.09 17.54
N ILE A 546 6.96 19.90 17.14
CA ILE A 546 6.84 19.44 15.75
C ILE A 546 6.10 18.11 15.68
N THR A 547 5.21 18.01 14.70
CA THR A 547 4.48 16.79 14.39
C THR A 547 4.78 16.34 12.96
N VAL A 548 4.47 15.08 12.65
CA VAL A 548 4.58 14.55 11.27
C VAL A 548 3.78 15.40 10.28
N LYS A 549 2.66 16.01 10.70
CA LYS A 549 1.84 16.86 9.82
C LYS A 549 2.55 18.15 9.41
N ASP A 550 3.36 18.72 10.30
CA ASP A 550 4.09 19.96 10.03
C ASP A 550 5.20 19.71 9.02
N VAL A 551 5.92 18.59 9.19
CA VAL A 551 6.91 18.09 8.23
C VAL A 551 6.27 17.91 6.85
N LEU A 552 5.13 17.20 6.79
CA LEU A 552 4.44 16.94 5.51
C LEU A 552 3.97 18.23 4.84
N ARG A 553 3.53 19.24 5.60
CA ARG A 553 3.15 20.54 5.05
C ARG A 553 4.34 21.23 4.36
N VAL A 554 5.53 21.12 4.95
CA VAL A 554 6.76 21.67 4.36
C VAL A 554 7.13 20.91 3.10
N MET A 555 7.04 19.57 3.10
CA MET A 555 7.28 18.75 1.90
C MET A 555 6.40 19.21 0.74
N VAL A 556 5.08 19.28 0.96
CA VAL A 556 4.13 19.75 -0.06
C VAL A 556 4.47 21.19 -0.50
N SER A 557 4.79 22.09 0.42
CA SER A 557 5.14 23.48 0.08
C SER A 557 6.43 23.58 -0.75
N SER A 558 7.42 22.74 -0.45
CA SER A 558 8.70 22.68 -1.18
C SER A 558 8.54 22.11 -2.59
N GLU A 559 7.68 21.10 -2.77
CA GLU A 559 7.32 20.56 -4.09
C GLU A 559 6.64 21.63 -4.97
N HIS A 560 5.80 22.49 -4.37
CA HIS A 560 5.16 23.60 -5.09
C HIS A 560 6.15 24.75 -5.40
N ALA A 561 7.19 24.93 -4.59
CA ALA A 561 8.18 26.01 -4.74
C ALA A 561 9.28 25.71 -5.78
N HIS A 562 9.59 24.44 -6.02
CA HIS A 562 10.51 24.00 -7.07
C HIS A 562 9.74 23.45 -8.29
N PRO A 563 9.35 24.29 -9.26
CA PRO A 563 8.64 23.83 -10.46
C PRO A 563 9.46 22.90 -11.35
N ALA A 564 10.76 22.71 -11.08
CA ALA A 564 11.63 21.76 -11.78
C ALA A 564 11.41 20.30 -11.33
N SER A 565 10.85 20.06 -10.14
CA SER A 565 10.31 18.76 -9.70
C SER A 565 8.80 18.69 -9.94
N ARG A 566 8.29 19.45 -10.92
CA ARG A 566 7.02 19.11 -11.53
C ARG A 566 7.21 17.74 -12.14
N SER A 567 6.67 16.75 -11.45
CA SER A 567 6.24 15.52 -12.06
C SER A 567 5.64 15.86 -13.44
N VAL A 568 6.03 15.13 -14.48
CA VAL A 568 5.65 15.30 -15.91
C VAL A 568 4.13 15.45 -16.17
N TRP A 569 3.32 15.38 -15.12
CA TRP A 569 1.88 15.36 -15.02
C TRP A 569 1.19 16.73 -15.09
N ASP A 570 1.89 17.85 -14.92
CA ASP A 570 1.33 19.20 -15.14
C ASP A 570 1.62 19.72 -16.57
N ASN A 571 2.45 19.00 -17.36
CA ASN A 571 2.56 19.18 -18.82
C ASN A 571 1.38 18.47 -19.53
N GLN A 572 0.15 18.80 -19.11
CA GLN A 572 -1.07 18.40 -19.81
C GLN A 572 -0.97 18.76 -21.30
N GLY A 573 -0.38 19.90 -21.66
CA GLY A 573 -0.27 20.34 -23.06
C GLY A 573 0.63 19.49 -23.98
N GLU A 574 1.70 18.88 -23.48
CA GLU A 574 2.66 18.16 -24.34
C GLU A 574 2.26 16.69 -24.53
N LEU A 575 1.69 16.09 -23.49
CA LEU A 575 1.12 14.75 -23.52
C LEU A 575 -0.28 14.73 -24.15
N ASP A 576 -1.11 15.75 -23.95
CA ASP A 576 -2.37 15.91 -24.71
C ASP A 576 -2.09 16.18 -26.19
N ALA A 577 -0.99 16.86 -26.54
CA ALA A 577 -0.58 17.00 -27.94
C ALA A 577 -0.15 15.66 -28.55
N LEU A 578 0.66 14.85 -27.84
CA LEU A 578 1.06 13.51 -28.31
C LEU A 578 -0.12 12.53 -28.32
N LEU A 579 -1.04 12.63 -27.36
CA LEU A 579 -2.26 11.82 -27.30
C LEU A 579 -3.30 12.28 -28.33
N GLU A 580 -3.45 13.57 -28.63
CA GLU A 580 -4.27 14.08 -29.74
C GLU A 580 -3.68 13.66 -31.08
N GLU A 581 -2.37 13.75 -31.28
CA GLU A 581 -1.72 13.25 -32.49
C GLU A 581 -1.93 11.74 -32.65
N ALA A 582 -1.75 10.96 -31.58
CA ALA A 582 -2.03 9.53 -31.57
C ALA A 582 -3.52 9.24 -31.81
N TRP A 583 -4.43 10.03 -31.24
CA TRP A 583 -5.88 9.83 -31.36
C TRP A 583 -6.42 10.26 -32.72
N LEU A 584 -5.89 11.32 -33.31
CA LEU A 584 -6.15 11.73 -34.69
C LEU A 584 -5.57 10.72 -35.69
N TRP A 585 -4.39 10.19 -35.41
CA TRP A 585 -3.77 9.14 -36.21
C TRP A 585 -4.59 7.84 -36.18
N VAL A 586 -5.01 7.38 -35.00
CA VAL A 586 -5.91 6.22 -34.82
C VAL A 586 -7.28 6.48 -35.44
N GLY A 587 -7.87 7.66 -35.25
CA GLY A 587 -9.15 8.04 -35.84
C GLY A 587 -9.13 8.08 -37.37
N ASN A 588 -8.04 8.57 -37.98
CA ASN A 588 -7.85 8.54 -39.42
C ASN A 588 -7.59 7.12 -39.94
N ARG A 589 -6.84 6.28 -39.20
CA ARG A 589 -6.66 4.86 -39.53
C ARG A 589 -7.99 4.09 -39.47
N TRP A 590 -8.81 4.36 -38.46
CA TRP A 590 -10.12 3.74 -38.25
C TRP A 590 -11.15 4.18 -39.31
N ARG A 591 -11.18 5.46 -39.68
CA ARG A 591 -12.01 5.96 -40.80
C ARG A 591 -11.58 5.36 -42.14
N ASN A 592 -10.27 5.21 -42.37
CA ASN A 592 -9.77 4.55 -43.59
C ASN A 592 -10.10 3.06 -43.64
N MET A 593 -10.07 2.35 -42.50
CA MET A 593 -10.55 0.97 -42.43
C MET A 593 -12.06 0.85 -42.63
N LEU A 594 -12.87 1.75 -42.06
CA LEU A 594 -14.33 1.78 -42.30
C LEU A 594 -14.68 2.13 -43.75
N ALA A 595 -13.91 3.02 -44.39
CA ALA A 595 -14.08 3.33 -45.81
C ALA A 595 -13.68 2.15 -46.72
N MET A 596 -12.64 1.40 -46.32
CA MET A 596 -12.22 0.17 -47.01
C MET A 596 -13.25 -0.95 -46.84
N GLY A 597 -13.82 -1.11 -45.64
CA GLY A 597 -14.93 -2.04 -45.38
C GLY A 597 -16.20 -1.71 -46.17
N ARG A 598 -16.56 -0.43 -46.31
CA ARG A 598 -17.70 0.00 -47.16
C ARG A 598 -17.47 -0.22 -48.66
N ARG A 599 -16.22 -0.24 -49.13
CA ARG A 599 -15.88 -0.57 -50.53
C ARG A 599 -15.92 -2.08 -50.80
N ILE A 600 -15.65 -2.89 -49.79
CA ILE A 600 -15.72 -4.36 -49.87
C ILE A 600 -17.18 -4.86 -49.78
N ILE A 601 -18.07 -4.14 -49.07
CA ILE A 601 -19.50 -4.49 -48.98
C ILE A 601 -20.32 -4.02 -50.22
N ARG A 602 -19.74 -3.17 -51.09
CA ARG A 602 -20.36 -2.68 -52.33
C ARG A 602 -19.84 -3.35 -53.62
N ARG A 603 -18.94 -4.32 -53.49
CA ARG A 603 -18.61 -5.29 -54.54
C ARG A 603 -19.17 -6.64 -54.11
#